data_AF-A0AAV2I1M2-F1
#
_entry.id   AF-A0AAV2I1M2-F1
#
_cell.length_a   1.000
_cell.length_b   1.000
_cell.length_c   1.000
_cell.angle_alpha   90.00
_cell.angle_beta   90.00
_cell.angle_gamma   90.00
#
_symmetry.space_group_name_H-M   'P 1'
#
loop_
_entity.id
_entity.type
_entity.pdbx_description
1 polymer ?
#
loop_
_entity_poly.entity_id
_entity_poly.type
_entity_poly.pdbx_seq_one_letter_code
_entity_poly.pdbx_strand_id
1 'polypeptide(L)'
;MAASMNTLKIPISGYLSRYSTYAYSTFMDKSQARKFGTTCLLRIKKIEVETKEKLTVIEGKKIIPEKQYKVRTIKAPSGCPLCEFQDKLTYRDVLILQQFLSPDGQILPRHVTGVCFTMQWKLANILYQSYSAGLLPKYKPILPVNEDPATYDKNYKWRKNNVYFDDFSIENPL
;
A
#
# COMPACT_ATOMS: atom_id res chain seq x y z
N MET A 1 -36.22 56.37 9.79
CA MET A 1 -36.82 55.21 9.10
C MET A 1 -35.70 54.43 8.43
N ALA A 2 -35.49 53.14 8.52
CA ALA A 2 -35.95 52.05 9.38
C ALA A 2 -34.87 50.97 9.16
N ALA A 3 -34.43 50.29 10.22
CA ALA A 3 -33.56 49.13 10.12
C ALA A 3 -34.30 48.00 9.39
N SER A 4 -33.62 47.25 8.53
CA SER A 4 -34.11 45.95 8.06
C SER A 4 -32.95 44.96 8.05
N MET A 5 -33.13 43.93 8.87
CA MET A 5 -32.13 42.95 9.26
C MET A 5 -31.98 41.85 8.21
N ASN A 6 -30.75 41.41 8.01
CA ASN A 6 -30.43 40.16 7.32
C ASN A 6 -30.95 38.96 8.12
N THR A 7 -31.64 38.04 7.44
CA THR A 7 -31.84 36.67 7.92
C THR A 7 -31.46 35.69 6.83
N LEU A 8 -30.27 35.10 6.96
CA LEU A 8 -29.86 33.92 6.20
C LEU A 8 -30.66 32.71 6.73
N LYS A 9 -31.56 32.18 5.91
CA LYS A 9 -32.24 30.91 6.19
C LYS A 9 -31.29 29.76 5.82
N ILE A 10 -30.80 29.05 6.82
CA ILE A 10 -30.10 27.77 6.63
C ILE A 10 -31.14 26.66 6.77
N PRO A 11 -31.42 25.87 5.72
CA PRO A 11 -32.10 24.60 5.91
C PRO A 11 -31.08 23.48 6.16
N ILE A 12 -31.27 22.87 7.31
CA ILE A 12 -30.58 21.73 7.91
C ILE A 12 -30.83 20.44 7.12
N SER A 13 -29.84 19.55 7.19
CA SER A 13 -29.78 18.14 6.79
C SER A 13 -31.01 17.47 6.15
N GLY A 14 -30.75 16.81 5.02
CA GLY A 14 -31.57 15.71 4.53
C GLY A 14 -30.68 14.61 3.96
N TYR A 15 -30.42 13.58 4.75
CA TYR A 15 -29.96 12.28 4.25
C TYR A 15 -31.07 11.70 3.37
N LEU A 16 -30.84 11.57 2.06
CA LEU A 16 -31.54 10.56 1.26
C LEU A 16 -30.57 9.92 0.25
N SER A 17 -30.29 8.66 0.55
CA SER A 17 -29.82 7.64 -0.37
C SER A 17 -30.87 7.40 -1.45
N ARG A 18 -30.48 7.41 -2.73
CA ARG A 18 -30.51 6.25 -3.62
C ARG A 18 -30.36 6.69 -5.08
N TYR A 19 -29.47 5.97 -5.74
CA TYR A 19 -29.34 5.78 -7.17
C TYR A 19 -30.69 5.75 -7.91
N SER A 20 -30.77 6.47 -9.02
CA SER A 20 -31.25 5.90 -10.29
C SER A 20 -31.09 6.89 -11.46
N THR A 21 -30.33 6.45 -12.45
CA THR A 21 -30.60 6.55 -13.90
C THR A 21 -30.61 7.90 -14.63
N TYR A 22 -29.64 7.97 -15.55
CA TYR A 22 -29.59 8.67 -16.84
C TYR A 22 -29.36 10.19 -16.92
N ALA A 23 -28.16 10.47 -17.47
CA ALA A 23 -27.85 11.49 -18.47
C ALA A 23 -28.22 12.95 -18.15
N TYR A 24 -27.29 13.64 -17.50
CA TYR A 24 -27.04 15.04 -17.83
C TYR A 24 -25.66 15.13 -18.47
N SER A 25 -25.65 15.43 -19.78
CA SER A 25 -24.45 15.81 -20.51
C SER A 25 -23.98 17.17 -19.98
N THR A 26 -23.18 17.17 -18.91
CA THR A 26 -22.37 18.33 -18.58
C THR A 26 -21.15 18.30 -19.48
N PHE A 27 -21.19 19.21 -20.46
CA PHE A 27 -20.08 19.67 -21.27
C PHE A 27 -19.00 20.22 -20.32
N MET A 28 -18.23 19.33 -19.71
CA MET A 28 -17.03 19.70 -18.99
C MET A 28 -15.93 19.87 -20.03
N ASP A 29 -15.64 21.13 -20.32
CA ASP A 29 -14.51 21.57 -21.11
C ASP A 29 -13.24 20.83 -20.64
N LYS A 30 -12.75 19.92 -21.49
CA LYS A 30 -11.56 19.10 -21.23
C LYS A 30 -10.26 19.90 -21.33
N SER A 31 -10.33 21.22 -21.55
CA SER A 31 -9.18 22.09 -21.71
C SER A 31 -8.94 22.93 -20.45
N GLN A 32 -8.25 22.34 -19.47
CA GLN A 32 -7.30 23.00 -18.52
C GLN A 32 -7.14 22.23 -17.19
N ALA A 33 -6.90 20.93 -17.24
CA ALA A 33 -6.10 20.30 -16.17
C ALA A 33 -4.61 20.47 -16.50
N ARG A 34 -4.10 21.71 -16.39
CA ARG A 34 -2.65 21.95 -16.47
C ARG A 34 -1.99 21.23 -15.30
N LYS A 35 -1.38 20.07 -15.58
CA LYS A 35 -0.51 19.37 -14.63
C LYS A 35 0.74 20.23 -14.41
N PHE A 36 0.74 21.09 -13.39
CA PHE A 36 1.95 21.79 -12.93
C PHE A 36 2.86 20.78 -12.21
N GLY A 37 3.55 19.96 -12.98
CA GLY A 37 4.50 19.00 -12.46
C GLY A 37 4.94 18.03 -13.55
N THR A 38 6.17 18.19 -14.02
CA THR A 38 6.85 17.21 -14.89
C THR A 38 7.34 15.99 -14.11
N THR A 39 7.35 16.06 -12.78
CA THR A 39 7.82 15.00 -11.89
C THR A 39 6.80 14.69 -10.80
N CYS A 40 6.70 13.42 -10.43
CA CYS A 40 5.88 12.98 -9.30
C CYS A 40 6.47 13.55 -8.00
N LEU A 41 5.66 14.22 -7.16
CA LEU A 41 6.07 14.60 -5.80
C LEU A 41 6.41 13.34 -5.00
N LEU A 42 7.70 13.06 -4.79
CA LEU A 42 8.14 12.01 -3.86
C LEU A 42 7.92 12.50 -2.42
N ARG A 43 6.72 12.22 -1.88
CA ARG A 43 6.28 12.58 -0.52
C ARG A 43 6.74 11.58 0.54
N ILE A 44 7.89 10.93 0.34
CA ILE A 44 8.43 9.98 1.31
C ILE A 44 8.93 10.77 2.52
N LYS A 45 8.25 10.59 3.66
CA LYS A 45 8.55 11.25 4.92
C LYS A 45 8.72 10.19 6.00
N LYS A 46 9.70 10.40 6.88
CA LYS A 46 9.85 9.66 8.13
C LYS A 46 9.32 10.55 9.25
N ILE A 47 8.51 9.98 10.13
CA ILE A 47 8.06 10.66 11.34
C ILE A 47 9.10 10.38 12.42
N GLU A 48 9.65 11.43 13.02
CA GLU A 48 10.55 11.34 14.16
C GLU A 48 9.87 12.00 15.37
N VAL A 49 9.87 11.28 16.49
CA VAL A 49 9.23 11.71 17.75
C VAL A 49 10.33 11.88 18.78
N GLU A 50 10.50 13.11 19.26
CA GLU A 50 11.42 13.44 20.35
C GLU A 50 10.62 13.82 21.60
N THR A 51 10.81 13.09 22.69
CA THR A 51 10.20 13.42 23.99
C THR A 51 11.24 14.10 24.87
N LYS A 52 11.09 15.42 25.06
CA LYS A 52 11.91 16.21 25.99
C LYS A 52 11.09 16.49 27.23
N GLU A 53 11.35 15.74 28.30
CA GLU A 53 10.66 15.83 29.61
C GLU A 53 9.12 15.82 29.53
N LYS A 54 8.50 16.98 29.29
CA LYS A 54 7.04 17.19 29.19
C LYS A 54 6.56 17.60 27.78
N LEU A 55 7.45 17.78 26.83
CA LEU A 55 7.15 18.21 25.46
C LEU A 55 7.48 17.08 24.47
N THR A 56 6.48 16.68 23.69
CA THR A 56 6.63 15.73 22.59
C THR A 56 6.65 16.49 21.27
N VAL A 57 7.80 16.53 20.61
CA VAL A 57 7.96 17.17 19.30
C VAL A 57 7.86 16.08 18.22
N ILE A 58 6.93 16.25 17.29
CA ILE A 58 6.69 15.32 16.18
C ILE A 58 7.07 16.02 14.88
N GLU A 59 8.16 15.59 14.26
CA GLU A 59 8.68 16.18 13.02
C GLU A 59 8.62 15.20 11.85
N GLY A 60 8.23 15.71 10.68
CA GLY A 60 8.23 14.94 9.43
C GLY A 60 9.47 15.24 8.60
N LYS A 61 10.54 14.44 8.74
CA LYS A 61 11.76 14.61 7.95
C LYS A 61 11.62 13.96 6.58
N LYS A 62 12.00 14.70 5.52
CA LYS A 62 11.98 14.18 4.15
C LYS A 62 13.13 13.17 3.97
N ILE A 63 12.81 11.98 3.51
CA ILE A 63 13.82 10.98 3.18
C ILE A 63 14.30 11.23 1.76
N ILE A 64 15.61 11.39 1.59
CA ILE A 64 16.24 11.38 0.27
C ILE A 64 16.65 9.93 -0.01
N PRO A 65 16.17 9.30 -1.09
CA PRO A 65 16.57 7.94 -1.42
C PRO A 65 18.08 7.90 -1.71
N GLU A 66 18.81 6.97 -1.09
CA GLU A 66 20.26 6.79 -1.27
C GLU A 66 20.67 6.47 -2.72
N LYS A 67 19.79 5.78 -3.46
CA LYS A 67 20.04 5.38 -4.85
C LYS A 67 18.87 5.72 -5.75
N GLN A 68 19.16 6.35 -6.88
CA GLN A 68 18.21 6.48 -7.98
C GLN A 68 18.18 5.17 -8.76
N TYR A 69 17.15 4.35 -8.53
CA TYR A 69 16.93 3.16 -9.35
C TYR A 69 16.35 3.57 -10.69
N LYS A 70 16.88 3.01 -11.79
CA LYS A 70 16.26 3.17 -13.11
C LYS A 70 14.88 2.51 -13.07
N VAL A 71 13.84 3.32 -13.25
CA VAL A 71 12.48 2.79 -13.38
C VAL A 71 12.40 2.07 -14.71
N ARG A 72 12.06 0.77 -14.67
CA ARG A 72 11.82 0.00 -15.87
C ARG A 72 10.48 0.41 -16.50
N THR A 73 10.44 0.45 -17.82
CA THR A 73 9.19 0.60 -18.58
C THR A 73 8.36 -0.68 -18.49
N ILE A 74 7.10 -0.54 -18.09
CA ILE A 74 6.12 -1.62 -18.05
C ILE A 74 5.66 -1.91 -19.48
N LYS A 75 5.77 -3.17 -19.91
CA LYS A 75 5.36 -3.68 -21.23
C LYS A 75 3.93 -4.26 -21.22
N ALA A 76 3.36 -4.57 -20.05
CA ALA A 76 2.00 -5.13 -19.98
C ALA A 76 0.94 -4.14 -20.48
N PRO A 77 -0.05 -4.60 -21.28
CA PRO A 77 -1.12 -3.73 -21.80
C PRO A 77 -2.02 -3.18 -20.68
N SER A 78 -2.10 -3.87 -19.54
CA SER A 78 -2.85 -3.44 -18.36
C SER A 78 -2.13 -2.35 -17.56
N GLY A 79 -0.86 -2.05 -17.85
CA GLY A 79 -0.02 -1.15 -17.06
C GLY A 79 0.39 -1.68 -15.68
N CYS A 80 0.02 -2.92 -15.34
CA CYS A 80 0.42 -3.57 -14.09
C CYS A 80 1.86 -4.11 -14.20
N PRO A 81 2.75 -3.80 -13.24
CA PRO A 81 4.16 -4.25 -13.29
C PRO A 81 4.31 -5.77 -13.14
N LEU A 82 3.36 -6.44 -12.48
CA LEU A 82 3.40 -7.89 -12.23
C LEU A 82 2.73 -8.73 -13.33
N CYS A 83 1.83 -8.15 -14.12
CA CYS A 83 1.13 -8.91 -15.17
C CYS A 83 2.07 -9.44 -16.26
N GLU A 84 3.26 -8.86 -16.44
CA GLU A 84 4.29 -9.36 -17.36
C GLU A 84 4.91 -10.69 -16.91
N PHE A 85 4.89 -10.95 -15.60
CA PHE A 85 5.54 -12.10 -14.96
C PHE A 85 4.56 -13.07 -14.35
N GLN A 86 3.27 -12.86 -14.61
CA GLN A 86 2.19 -13.57 -13.96
C GLN A 86 2.49 -15.08 -13.92
N ASP A 87 2.74 -15.71 -15.06
CA ASP A 87 2.84 -17.18 -15.15
C ASP A 87 4.12 -17.77 -14.54
N LYS A 88 5.10 -16.94 -14.19
CA LYS A 88 6.44 -17.37 -13.72
C LYS A 88 6.71 -17.01 -12.28
N LEU A 89 5.87 -16.19 -11.64
CA LEU A 89 6.14 -15.68 -10.30
C LEU A 89 5.88 -16.76 -9.25
N THR A 90 6.91 -17.13 -8.52
CA THR A 90 6.87 -18.13 -7.44
C THR A 90 7.18 -17.51 -6.07
N TYR A 91 6.95 -18.28 -5.00
CA TYR A 91 7.29 -17.86 -3.64
C TYR A 91 8.80 -17.76 -3.39
N ARG A 92 9.62 -18.29 -4.30
CA ARG A 92 11.09 -18.25 -4.23
C ARG A 92 11.68 -16.97 -4.78
N ASP A 93 10.90 -16.19 -5.53
CA ASP A 93 11.33 -14.94 -6.17
C ASP A 93 11.37 -13.76 -5.18
N VAL A 94 12.15 -13.93 -4.12
CA VAL A 94 12.25 -13.00 -2.98
C VAL A 94 12.60 -11.59 -3.42
N LEU A 95 13.45 -11.41 -4.43
CA LEU A 95 13.89 -10.10 -4.90
C LEU A 95 12.76 -9.28 -5.53
N ILE A 96 11.77 -9.94 -6.13
CA ILE A 96 10.59 -9.27 -6.70
C ILE A 96 9.60 -9.00 -5.57
N LEU A 97 9.33 -10.00 -4.72
CA LEU A 97 8.37 -9.91 -3.61
C LEU A 97 8.73 -8.78 -2.62
N GLN A 98 10.02 -8.61 -2.31
CA GLN A 98 10.50 -7.57 -1.40
C GLN A 98 10.17 -6.14 -1.86
N GLN A 99 9.98 -5.91 -3.16
CA GLN A 99 9.67 -4.59 -3.71
C GLN A 99 8.24 -4.14 -3.35
N PHE A 100 7.36 -5.09 -3.05
CA PHE A 100 5.95 -4.84 -2.70
C PHE A 100 5.70 -4.87 -1.19
N LEU A 101 6.75 -5.00 -0.38
CA LEU A 101 6.67 -5.03 1.07
C LEU A 101 7.10 -3.70 1.69
N SER A 102 6.38 -3.29 2.72
CA SER A 102 6.81 -2.30 3.69
C SER A 102 8.02 -2.81 4.49
N PRO A 103 8.81 -1.92 5.12
CA PRO A 103 9.89 -2.34 6.03
C PRO A 103 9.40 -3.29 7.14
N ASP A 104 8.14 -3.14 7.55
CA ASP A 104 7.50 -3.96 8.60
C ASP A 104 7.05 -5.36 8.11
N GLY A 105 7.14 -5.65 6.81
CA GLY A 105 6.67 -6.91 6.22
C GLY A 105 5.20 -6.93 5.82
N GLN A 106 4.51 -5.79 5.89
CA GLN A 106 3.16 -5.66 5.35
C GLN A 106 3.18 -5.43 3.85
N ILE A 107 2.16 -5.92 3.15
CA ILE A 107 2.01 -5.70 1.71
C ILE A 107 1.62 -4.24 1.47
N LEU A 108 2.33 -3.57 0.56
CA LEU A 108 2.00 -2.21 0.14
C LEU A 108 0.61 -2.18 -0.52
N PRO A 109 -0.16 -1.09 -0.29
CA PRO A 109 -1.52 -0.99 -0.81
C PRO A 109 -1.52 -0.81 -2.33
N ARG A 110 -2.57 -1.31 -2.98
CA ARG A 110 -2.73 -1.33 -4.44
C ARG A 110 -2.55 0.03 -5.11
N HIS A 111 -3.02 1.11 -4.48
CA HIS A 111 -2.93 2.46 -5.05
C HIS A 111 -1.49 3.02 -5.05
N VAL A 112 -0.58 2.43 -4.26
CA VAL A 112 0.85 2.75 -4.26
C VAL A 112 1.60 1.86 -5.23
N THR A 113 1.32 0.55 -5.21
CA THR A 113 2.04 -0.44 -6.03
C THR A 113 1.65 -0.42 -7.51
N GLY A 114 0.43 0.02 -7.83
CA GLY A 114 -0.08 0.07 -9.20
C GLY A 114 -0.42 -1.30 -9.80
N VAL A 115 -0.54 -2.34 -8.96
CA VAL A 115 -0.92 -3.69 -9.43
C VAL A 115 -2.43 -3.82 -9.62
N CYS A 116 -2.87 -4.77 -10.46
CA CYS A 116 -4.29 -5.07 -10.60
C CYS A 116 -4.83 -5.84 -9.38
N PHE A 117 -6.15 -5.90 -9.24
CA PHE A 117 -6.81 -6.58 -8.11
C PHE A 117 -6.42 -8.07 -8.02
N THR A 118 -6.44 -8.77 -9.15
CA THR A 118 -6.11 -10.20 -9.22
C THR A 118 -4.65 -10.46 -8.84
N MET A 119 -3.72 -9.61 -9.28
CA MET A 119 -2.32 -9.73 -8.89
C MET A 119 -2.12 -9.40 -7.41
N GLN A 120 -2.81 -8.42 -6.84
CA GLN A 120 -2.71 -8.12 -5.40
C GLN A 120 -3.10 -9.34 -4.55
N TRP A 121 -4.18 -10.03 -4.92
CA TRP A 121 -4.61 -11.23 -4.21
C TRP A 121 -3.60 -12.39 -4.35
N LYS A 122 -3.12 -12.63 -5.58
CA LYS A 122 -2.08 -13.65 -5.82
C LYS A 122 -0.78 -13.35 -5.08
N LEU A 123 -0.36 -12.09 -5.07
CA LEU A 123 0.82 -11.64 -4.35
C LEU A 123 0.71 -11.93 -2.85
N ALA A 124 -0.47 -11.75 -2.25
CA ALA A 124 -0.70 -12.09 -0.84
C ALA A 124 -0.51 -13.58 -0.55
N ASN A 125 -1.02 -14.46 -1.43
CA ASN A 125 -0.84 -15.91 -1.28
C ASN A 125 0.61 -16.34 -1.45
N ILE A 126 1.30 -15.81 -2.48
CA ILE A 126 2.71 -16.10 -2.73
C ILE A 126 3.57 -15.63 -1.56
N LEU A 127 3.31 -14.42 -1.03
CA LEU A 127 4.01 -13.91 0.15
C LEU A 127 3.77 -14.77 1.38
N TYR A 128 2.54 -15.23 1.61
CA TYR A 128 2.24 -16.15 2.70
C TYR A 128 3.07 -17.44 2.61
N GLN A 129 3.23 -18.00 1.41
CA GLN A 129 4.11 -19.14 1.15
C GLN A 129 5.57 -18.79 1.44
N SER A 130 6.07 -17.65 0.97
CA SER A 130 7.45 -17.19 1.24
C SER A 130 7.74 -17.00 2.73
N TYR A 131 6.80 -16.44 3.47
CA TYR A 131 6.89 -16.30 4.93
C TYR A 131 6.90 -17.64 5.64
N SER A 132 6.04 -18.57 5.21
CA SER A 132 5.96 -19.91 5.79
C SER A 132 7.21 -20.73 5.50
N ALA A 133 7.83 -20.53 4.33
CA ALA A 133 9.08 -21.17 3.94
C ALA A 133 10.34 -20.51 4.55
N GLY A 134 10.20 -19.42 5.32
CA GLY A 134 11.31 -18.76 5.99
C GLY A 134 12.24 -17.97 5.06
N LEU A 135 11.80 -17.64 3.84
CA LEU A 135 12.63 -16.93 2.84
C LEU A 135 12.76 -15.42 3.11
N LEU A 136 11.95 -14.87 4.03
CA LEU A 136 11.87 -13.44 4.35
C LEU A 136 12.21 -13.15 5.83
N PRO A 137 13.42 -13.47 6.32
CA PRO A 137 13.75 -13.36 7.75
C PRO A 137 13.82 -11.93 8.28
N LYS A 138 14.04 -10.94 7.41
CA LYS A 138 14.10 -9.51 7.78
C LYS A 138 12.74 -8.95 8.21
N TYR A 139 11.65 -9.52 7.70
CA TYR A 139 10.31 -8.97 7.79
C TYR A 139 9.52 -9.63 8.93
N LYS A 140 10.11 -9.65 10.13
CA LYS A 140 9.43 -10.11 11.35
C LYS A 140 8.61 -8.95 11.92
N PRO A 141 7.44 -9.23 12.52
CA PRO A 141 6.66 -8.19 13.17
C PRO A 141 7.43 -7.63 14.36
N ILE A 142 7.20 -6.35 14.60
CA ILE A 142 7.77 -5.64 15.74
C ILE A 142 7.13 -6.22 17.01
N LEU A 143 7.97 -6.60 17.96
CA LEU A 143 7.51 -7.10 19.26
C LEU A 143 6.95 -5.95 20.10
N PRO A 144 5.93 -6.18 20.92
CA PRO A 144 5.50 -5.19 21.89
C PRO A 144 6.62 -4.88 22.89
N VAL A 145 6.54 -3.70 23.48
CA VAL A 145 7.58 -3.18 24.37
C VAL A 145 7.72 -4.10 25.59
N ASN A 146 8.95 -4.51 25.90
CA ASN A 146 9.34 -5.41 27.01
C ASN A 146 9.06 -6.91 26.81
N GLU A 147 8.75 -7.37 25.59
CA GLU A 147 8.72 -8.82 25.32
C GLU A 147 10.05 -9.34 24.77
N ASP A 148 10.55 -10.42 25.38
CA ASP A 148 11.75 -11.10 24.90
C ASP A 148 11.49 -11.80 23.55
N PRO A 149 12.41 -11.66 22.56
CA PRO A 149 12.30 -12.36 21.27
C PRO A 149 12.17 -13.88 21.42
N ALA A 150 12.82 -14.45 22.43
CA ALA A 150 12.75 -15.88 22.73
C ALA A 150 11.34 -16.34 23.16
N THR A 151 10.55 -15.45 23.78
CA THR A 151 9.17 -15.75 24.14
C THR A 151 8.26 -15.70 22.91
N TYR A 152 8.50 -14.73 22.03
CA TYR A 152 7.79 -14.63 20.75
C TYR A 152 8.05 -15.83 19.82
N ASP A 153 9.31 -16.27 19.69
CA ASP A 153 9.69 -17.40 18.83
C ASP A 153 9.07 -18.74 19.30
N LYS A 154 8.78 -18.89 20.61
CA LYS A 154 8.09 -20.07 21.18
C LYS A 154 6.63 -20.20 20.73
N ASN A 155 5.98 -19.13 20.26
CA ASN A 155 4.59 -19.19 19.78
C ASN A 155 4.51 -19.74 18.34
N TYR A 156 5.62 -19.69 17.60
CA TYR A 156 5.75 -20.26 16.27
C TYR A 156 6.30 -21.70 16.28
N LYS A 157 5.94 -22.51 17.28
CA LYS A 157 6.37 -23.92 17.42
C LYS A 157 6.17 -24.76 16.15
N TRP A 158 5.18 -24.45 15.32
CA TRP A 158 4.91 -25.12 14.04
C TRP A 158 5.88 -24.74 12.91
N ARG A 159 6.63 -23.62 13.03
CA ARG A 159 7.73 -23.25 12.12
C ARG A 159 9.06 -23.93 12.44
N LYS A 160 9.13 -24.83 13.44
CA LYS A 160 10.35 -25.59 13.74
C LYS A 160 10.78 -26.47 12.56
N ASN A 161 9.82 -26.91 11.74
CA ASN A 161 10.07 -27.75 10.59
C ASN A 161 10.20 -26.88 9.34
N ASN A 162 11.10 -27.28 8.44
CA ASN A 162 11.19 -26.66 7.12
C ASN A 162 9.90 -26.96 6.34
N VAL A 163 9.24 -25.91 5.85
CA VAL A 163 8.06 -26.01 5.00
C VAL A 163 8.40 -25.45 3.63
N TYR A 164 8.12 -26.21 2.59
CA TYR A 164 8.26 -25.77 1.21
C TYR A 164 6.98 -26.08 0.46
N PHE A 165 6.67 -25.27 -0.54
CA PHE A 165 5.50 -25.45 -1.37
C PHE A 165 5.96 -25.94 -2.75
N ASP A 166 5.13 -26.75 -3.39
CA ASP A 166 5.35 -27.08 -4.79
C ASP A 166 5.18 -25.81 -5.64
N ASP A 167 5.87 -25.76 -6.77
CA ASP A 167 5.74 -24.64 -7.71
C ASP A 167 4.41 -24.70 -8.41
N PHE A 168 3.39 -24.10 -7.79
CA PHE A 168 2.11 -23.93 -8.43
C PHE A 168 2.24 -22.85 -9.51
N SER A 169 2.08 -23.26 -10.77
CA SER A 169 1.59 -22.35 -11.79
C SER A 169 0.25 -21.78 -11.30
N ILE A 170 -0.04 -20.55 -11.69
CA ILE A 170 -1.19 -19.75 -11.27
C ILE A 170 -2.58 -20.42 -11.43
N GLU A 171 -2.62 -21.57 -12.09
CA GLU A 171 -3.81 -22.29 -12.53
C GLU A 171 -4.54 -23.07 -11.42
N ASN A 172 -3.89 -23.38 -10.29
CA ASN A 172 -4.56 -24.05 -9.16
C ASN A 172 -4.36 -23.29 -7.85
N PRO A 173 -5.07 -22.16 -7.65
CA PRO A 173 -5.12 -21.49 -6.37
C PRO A 173 -6.25 -22.11 -5.54
N LEU A 174 -6.05 -23.32 -5.00
CA LEU A 174 -6.97 -24.06 -4.09
C LEU A 174 -8.48 -23.84 -4.31
#